data_AF-A0A946M1P2-F1
#
_entry.id   AF-A0A946M1P2-F1
#
_cell.length_a   1.000
_cell.length_b   1.000
_cell.length_c   1.000
_cell.angle_alpha   90.00
_cell.angle_beta   90.00
_cell.angle_gamma   90.00
#
_symmetry.space_group_name_H-M   'P 1'
#
loop_
_entity.id
_entity.type
_entity.pdbx_description
1 polymer ?
#
loop_
_entity_poly.entity_id
_entity_poly.type
_entity_poly.pdbx_seq_one_letter_code
_entity_poly.pdbx_strand_id
1 'polypeptide(L)'
;MTPDQVAKKFKGDKLLEIVLDWSSIWFQERELLHFHDPLAAAAIFNPGICKYKRGHVQVELEEAELLGVTHFQPSQAGKVEAAESVNAERFFQEYFSVFSNQDSNSAGQTS
;
A
#
# COMPACT_ATOMS: atom_id res chain seq x y z
N MET A 1 -9.42 -2.13 -3.07
CA MET A 1 -9.98 -3.45 -2.70
C MET A 1 -11.42 -3.24 -2.27
N THR A 2 -12.35 -4.06 -2.76
CA THR A 2 -13.79 -3.91 -2.44
C THR A 2 -14.09 -4.37 -1.00
N PRO A 3 -15.22 -3.97 -0.41
CA PRO A 3 -15.64 -4.43 0.92
C PRO A 3 -15.61 -5.96 1.06
N ASP A 4 -16.17 -6.68 0.07
CA ASP A 4 -16.21 -8.15 0.09
C ASP A 4 -14.80 -8.78 0.07
N GLN A 5 -13.88 -8.20 -0.71
CA GLN A 5 -12.50 -8.66 -0.76
C GLN A 5 -11.78 -8.42 0.57
N VAL A 6 -12.00 -7.27 1.20
CA VAL A 6 -11.43 -6.94 2.52
C VAL A 6 -11.99 -7.92 3.57
N ALA A 7 -13.31 -8.08 3.65
CA ALA A 7 -13.98 -9.00 4.57
C ALA A 7 -13.52 -10.46 4.42
N LYS A 8 -13.09 -10.87 3.22
CA LYS A 8 -12.53 -12.21 2.98
C LYS A 8 -11.04 -12.30 3.32
N LYS A 9 -10.23 -11.31 2.95
CA LYS A 9 -8.77 -11.37 3.04
C LYS A 9 -8.20 -10.97 4.40
N PHE A 10 -8.95 -10.23 5.20
CA PHE A 10 -8.46 -9.65 6.46
C PHE A 10 -8.82 -10.50 7.69
N LYS A 11 -9.63 -11.55 7.53
CA LYS A 11 -9.99 -12.48 8.61
C LYS A 11 -8.84 -13.43 8.93
N GLY A 12 -8.68 -13.78 10.21
CA GLY A 12 -7.73 -14.80 10.67
C GLY A 12 -6.36 -14.25 11.07
N ASP A 13 -6.12 -12.94 10.93
CA ASP A 13 -4.96 -12.24 11.49
C ASP A 13 -5.46 -11.11 12.40
N LYS A 14 -4.96 -11.05 13.64
CA LYS A 14 -5.44 -10.11 14.66
C LYS A 14 -5.24 -8.64 14.26
N LEU A 15 -4.17 -8.32 13.54
CA LEU A 15 -3.91 -6.95 13.11
C LEU A 15 -4.84 -6.57 11.95
N LEU A 16 -5.02 -7.48 10.99
CA LEU A 16 -5.93 -7.23 9.88
C LEU A 16 -7.40 -7.19 10.32
N GLU A 17 -7.79 -7.94 11.36
CA GLU A 17 -9.13 -7.87 11.94
C GLU A 17 -9.43 -6.49 12.55
N ILE A 18 -8.46 -5.86 13.22
CA ILE A 18 -8.61 -4.49 13.71
C ILE A 18 -8.81 -3.51 12.55
N VAL A 19 -8.05 -3.68 11.45
CA VAL A 19 -8.21 -2.83 10.27
C VAL A 19 -9.57 -3.09 9.59
N LEU A 20 -10.04 -4.33 9.58
CA LEU A 20 -11.36 -4.70 9.06
C LEU A 20 -12.48 -3.99 9.84
N ASP A 21 -12.41 -3.97 11.17
CA ASP A 21 -13.42 -3.28 12.00
C ASP A 21 -13.52 -1.79 11.64
N TRP A 22 -12.38 -1.12 11.49
CA TRP A 22 -12.35 0.28 11.09
C TRP A 22 -12.80 0.50 9.65
N SER A 23 -12.50 -0.44 8.75
CA SER A 23 -12.85 -0.32 7.32
C SER A 23 -14.35 -0.16 7.08
N SER A 24 -15.19 -0.66 7.98
CA SER A 24 -16.65 -0.51 7.91
C SER A 24 -17.11 0.96 7.85
N ILE A 25 -16.41 1.87 8.56
CA ILE A 25 -16.69 3.31 8.54
C ILE A 25 -16.24 3.91 7.20
N TRP A 26 -15.06 3.55 6.70
CA TRP A 26 -14.57 4.00 5.39
C TRP A 26 -15.53 3.64 4.26
N PHE A 27 -16.15 2.46 4.32
CA PHE A 27 -17.07 1.99 3.29
C PHE A 27 -18.45 2.65 3.33
N GLN A 28 -18.75 3.49 4.32
CA GLN A 28 -19.97 4.31 4.31
C GLN A 28 -19.93 5.40 3.24
N GLU A 29 -18.73 5.89 2.91
CA GLU A 29 -18.52 7.01 2.00
C GLU A 29 -17.66 6.66 0.78
N ARG A 30 -17.04 5.47 0.76
CA ARG A 30 -16.09 5.04 -0.28
C ARG A 30 -16.37 3.62 -0.73
N GLU A 31 -16.20 3.35 -2.02
CA GLU A 31 -16.42 2.02 -2.59
C GLU A 31 -15.19 1.10 -2.47
N LEU A 32 -14.01 1.67 -2.18
CA LEU A 32 -12.73 0.97 -2.24
C LEU A 32 -11.78 1.39 -1.11
N LEU A 33 -11.17 0.40 -0.48
CA LEU A 33 -9.99 0.59 0.38
C LEU A 33 -8.74 0.72 -0.50
N HIS A 34 -8.01 1.82 -0.34
CA HIS A 34 -6.77 2.13 -1.04
C HIS A 34 -5.56 1.88 -0.14
N PHE A 35 -4.47 1.39 -0.72
CA PHE A 35 -3.26 0.96 0.00
C PHE A 35 -2.08 1.87 -0.33
N HIS A 36 -2.19 3.17 -0.09
CA HIS A 36 -1.14 4.13 -0.45
C HIS A 36 0.18 3.85 0.29
N ASP A 37 0.17 3.96 1.62
CA ASP A 37 1.37 3.75 2.43
C ASP A 37 1.84 2.30 2.43
N PRO A 38 0.95 1.28 2.49
CA PRO A 38 1.38 -0.11 2.34
C PRO A 38 2.06 -0.38 0.99
N LEU A 39 1.60 0.23 -0.10
CA LEU A 39 2.25 0.11 -1.41
C LEU A 39 3.65 0.72 -1.39
N ALA A 40 3.79 1.94 -0.84
CA ALA A 40 5.08 2.60 -0.72
C ALA A 40 6.07 1.77 0.10
N ALA A 41 5.63 1.20 1.23
CA ALA A 41 6.45 0.35 2.09
C ALA A 41 6.85 -0.96 1.40
N ALA A 42 5.90 -1.67 0.78
CA ALA A 42 6.18 -2.94 0.10
C ALA A 42 7.15 -2.76 -1.09
N ALA A 43 7.04 -1.65 -1.81
CA ALA A 43 7.91 -1.35 -2.95
C ALA A 43 9.39 -1.15 -2.56
N ILE A 44 9.69 -0.81 -1.31
CA ILE A 44 11.07 -0.72 -0.79
C ILE A 44 11.72 -2.11 -0.78
N PHE A 45 10.99 -3.14 -0.33
CA PHE A 45 11.51 -4.51 -0.20
C PHE A 45 11.40 -5.30 -1.49
N ASN A 46 10.43 -4.97 -2.33
CA ASN A 46 10.19 -5.65 -3.58
C ASN A 46 10.11 -4.63 -4.76
N PRO A 47 11.26 -4.21 -5.32
CA PRO A 47 11.32 -3.12 -6.29
C PRO A 47 10.52 -3.37 -7.57
N GLY A 48 10.24 -4.64 -7.91
CA GLY A 48 9.44 -4.96 -9.10
C GLY A 48 7.93 -4.91 -8.88
N ILE A 49 7.46 -4.43 -7.72
CA ILE A 49 6.06 -4.03 -7.50
C ILE A 49 5.71 -2.80 -8.34
N CYS A 50 6.63 -1.83 -8.42
CA CYS A 50 6.42 -0.59 -9.16
C CYS A 50 7.36 -0.51 -10.35
N LYS A 51 6.91 0.13 -11.43
CA LYS A 51 7.81 0.65 -12.47
C LYS A 51 7.98 2.13 -12.27
N TYR A 52 9.21 2.58 -12.36
CA TYR A 52 9.57 3.96 -12.07
C TYR A 52 9.99 4.71 -13.32
N LYS A 53 9.71 6.00 -13.32
CA LYS A 53 10.15 6.95 -14.35
C LYS A 53 11.02 8.00 -13.71
N ARG A 54 12.18 8.26 -14.34
CA ARG A 54 13.11 9.30 -13.92
C ARG A 54 12.67 10.66 -14.42
N GLY A 55 12.80 11.67 -13.58
CA GLY A 55 12.42 13.04 -13.95
C GLY A 55 12.74 14.09 -12.90
N HIS A 56 12.14 15.26 -13.11
CA HIS A 56 12.14 16.36 -12.15
C HIS A 56 10.75 16.44 -11.50
N VAL A 57 10.73 16.80 -10.22
CA VAL A 57 9.51 17.17 -9.50
C VAL A 57 9.61 18.64 -9.14
N GLN A 58 8.55 19.38 -9.44
CA GLN A 58 8.36 20.77 -9.02
C GLN A 58 7.12 20.83 -8.12
N VAL A 59 7.15 21.71 -7.13
CA VAL A 59 6.02 21.99 -6.24
C VAL A 59 5.54 23.39 -6.56
N GLU A 60 4.23 23.54 -6.76
CA GLU A 60 3.61 24.84 -6.99
C GLU A 60 3.54 25.64 -5.68
N LEU A 61 4.04 26.87 -5.72
CA LEU A 61 4.23 27.74 -4.55
C LEU A 61 3.65 29.16 -4.75
N GLU A 62 3.25 29.52 -5.97
CA GLU A 62 2.83 30.86 -6.36
C GLU A 62 1.32 30.93 -6.63
N GLU A 63 0.78 29.99 -7.40
CA GLU A 63 -0.65 29.93 -7.74
C GLU A 63 -1.46 29.39 -6.54
N ALA A 64 -2.23 30.25 -5.89
CA ALA A 64 -2.96 29.90 -4.67
C ALA A 64 -3.91 28.70 -4.83
N GLU A 65 -4.53 28.55 -6.00
CA GLU A 65 -5.44 27.43 -6.30
C GLU A 65 -4.71 26.09 -6.48
N LEU A 66 -3.42 26.14 -6.80
CA LEU A 66 -2.58 24.96 -7.08
C LEU A 66 -1.52 24.74 -6.02
N LEU A 67 -1.54 25.51 -4.92
CA LEU A 67 -0.52 25.48 -3.90
C LEU A 67 -0.32 24.05 -3.35
N GLY A 68 0.91 23.55 -3.44
CA GLY A 68 1.27 22.19 -3.00
C GLY A 68 1.03 21.08 -4.04
N VAL A 69 0.50 21.40 -5.23
CA VAL A 69 0.45 20.46 -6.34
C VAL A 69 1.89 20.11 -6.77
N THR A 70 2.10 18.83 -7.07
CA THR A 70 3.40 18.32 -7.55
C THR A 70 3.32 18.04 -9.04
N HIS A 71 4.23 18.63 -9.80
CA HIS A 71 4.36 18.42 -11.24
C HIS A 71 5.56 17.51 -11.51
N PHE A 72 5.31 16.43 -12.25
CA PHE A 72 6.37 15.50 -12.66
C PHE A 72 6.68 15.67 -14.15
N GLN A 73 7.94 15.93 -14.47
CA GLN A 73 8.43 16.02 -15.85
C GLN A 73 9.47 14.92 -16.11
N PRO A 74 9.18 13.96 -17.01
CA PRO A 74 10.16 12.93 -17.38
C PRO A 74 11.44 13.52 -17.97
N SER A 75 12.59 13.04 -17.48
CA SER A 75 13.91 13.50 -17.92
C SER A 75 14.97 12.50 -17.50
N GLN A 76 15.91 12.16 -18.40
CA GLN A 76 17.05 11.30 -18.06
C GLN A 76 18.02 11.99 -17.09
N ALA A 77 18.10 13.31 -17.10
CA ALA A 77 18.88 14.11 -16.16
C ALA A 77 18.15 14.34 -14.82
N GLY A 78 16.95 13.77 -14.66
CA GLY A 78 16.15 13.81 -13.44
C GLY A 78 16.87 13.20 -12.25
N LYS A 79 16.67 13.81 -11.07
CA LYS A 79 17.27 13.34 -9.80
C LYS A 79 16.33 12.47 -8.98
N VAL A 80 15.08 12.34 -9.40
CA VAL A 80 14.04 11.59 -8.69
C VAL A 80 13.41 10.56 -9.61
N GLU A 81 12.86 9.52 -9.00
CA GLU A 81 12.11 8.46 -9.66
C GLU A 81 10.70 8.40 -9.09
N ALA A 82 9.69 8.51 -9.95
CA ALA A 82 8.28 8.45 -9.58
C ALA A 82 7.67 7.13 -10.08
N ALA A 83 6.86 6.46 -9.27
CA ALA A 83 6.16 5.26 -9.69
C ALA A 83 5.10 5.61 -10.75
N GLU A 84 5.23 5.04 -11.96
CA GLU A 84 4.31 5.27 -13.09
C GLU A 84 3.28 4.13 -13.22
N SER A 85 3.61 2.94 -12.73
CA SER A 85 2.66 1.81 -12.69
C SER A 85 2.95 0.87 -11.53
N VAL A 86 1.94 0.09 -11.19
CA VAL A 86 1.96 -0.91 -10.11
C VAL A 86 1.53 -2.27 -10.64
N ASN A 87 2.27 -3.31 -10.26
CA ASN A 87 1.82 -4.70 -10.36
C ASN A 87 1.02 -5.04 -9.09
N ALA A 88 -0.30 -4.89 -9.18
CA ALA A 88 -1.20 -5.10 -8.05
C ALA A 88 -1.17 -6.53 -7.50
N GLU A 89 -1.01 -7.54 -8.37
CA GLU A 89 -0.93 -8.93 -7.94
C GLU A 89 0.31 -9.16 -7.06
N ARG A 90 1.48 -8.73 -7.54
CA ARG A 90 2.74 -8.81 -6.80
C ARG A 90 2.68 -8.01 -5.50
N PHE A 91 2.07 -6.83 -5.52
CA PHE A 91 1.84 -6.03 -4.32
C PHE A 91 1.05 -6.82 -3.27
N PHE A 92 -0.10 -7.40 -3.63
CA PHE A 92 -0.92 -8.14 -2.67
C PHE A 92 -0.26 -9.43 -2.21
N GLN A 93 0.50 -10.12 -3.07
CA GLN A 93 1.30 -11.28 -2.66
C GLN A 93 2.33 -10.89 -1.60
N GLU A 94 3.10 -9.82 -1.83
CA GLU A 94 4.09 -9.29 -0.86
C GLU A 94 3.40 -8.86 0.44
N TYR A 95 2.38 -8.01 0.34
CA TYR A 95 1.69 -7.43 1.49
C TYR A 95 1.07 -8.50 2.38
N PHE A 96 0.35 -9.49 1.82
CA PHE A 96 -0.29 -10.52 2.64
C PHE A 96 0.68 -11.61 3.15
N SER A 97 1.86 -11.75 2.55
CA SER A 97 2.83 -12.76 2.98
C SER A 97 3.31 -12.58 4.43
N VAL A 98 3.26 -11.37 4.96
CA VAL A 98 3.75 -11.06 6.32
C VAL A 98 2.69 -11.26 7.41
N PHE A 99 1.42 -11.46 7.04
CA PHE A 99 0.30 -11.67 7.98
C PHE A 99 -0.01 -13.16 8.19
N SER A 100 1.00 -14.02 7.99
CA SER A 100 0.89 -15.47 8.17
C SER A 100 1.95 -15.94 9.18
N ASN A 101 1.71 -15.73 10.48
CA ASN A 101 2.33 -16.51 11.56
C ASN A 101 1.69 -16.23 12.93
N GLN A 102 1.64 -17.29 13.77
CA GLN A 102 1.11 -17.43 15.14
C GLN A 102 -0.36 -17.93 15.16
N ASP A 103 -0.64 -19.25 15.07
CA ASP A 103 -0.45 -20.20 16.18
C ASP A 103 0.21 -21.53 15.76
N SER A 104 1.48 -21.73 16.13
CA SER A 104 2.04 -23.05 16.42
C SER A 104 3.38 -22.90 17.15
N ASN A 105 3.33 -22.49 18.41
CA ASN A 105 4.43 -22.76 19.32
C ASN A 105 3.91 -23.38 20.63
N SER A 106 4.10 -24.70 20.70
CA SER A 106 4.22 -25.55 21.89
C SER A 106 3.07 -25.59 22.92
N ALA A 107 2.01 -26.34 22.59
CA ALA A 107 1.52 -27.33 23.55
C ALA A 107 2.50 -28.51 23.53
N GLY A 108 3.23 -28.74 24.61
CA GLY A 108 4.04 -29.96 24.76
C GLY A 108 5.37 -29.75 25.47
N GLN A 109 5.33 -29.77 26.81
CA GLN A 109 6.27 -30.55 27.62
C GLN A 109 5.75 -30.57 29.07
N THR A 110 4.86 -31.53 29.34
CA THR A 110 4.75 -32.16 30.65
C THR A 110 5.74 -33.31 30.68
N SER A 111 6.72 -33.24 31.57
CA SER A 111 7.42 -34.39 32.16
C SER A 111 7.92 -33.98 33.53
#